data_AF-A0A239H3I5-F1
#
_entry.id   AF-A0A239H3I5-F1
#
_cell.length_a   1.000
_cell.length_b   1.000
_cell.length_c   1.000
_cell.angle_alpha   90.00
_cell.angle_beta   90.00
_cell.angle_gamma   90.00
#
_symmetry.space_group_name_H-M   'P 1'
#
loop_
_entity.id
_entity.type
_entity.pdbx_description
1 polymer ?
#
loop_
_entity_poly.entity_id
_entity_poly.type
_entity_poly.pdbx_seq_one_letter_code
_entity_poly.pdbx_strand_id
1 'polypeptide(L)'
;MPPGPFKLLIGVLLLSVAIRGLKWISGVDPYVRGPFDWAALVTSGLGMALALTVAVEGFRKARRHEYDEPAPGEASDGPRNRLLMSSGAMLVVMAATLSSIFSLLASTDGGDPYTTGPLDWASWASMGLIFVSIFALIAWIAHKGLM
;
A
#
# COMPACT_ATOMS: atom_id res chain seq x y z
N MET A 1 -14.36 21.76 3.14
CA MET A 1 -14.57 20.38 2.68
C MET A 1 -13.49 19.49 3.29
N PRO A 2 -13.84 18.37 3.92
CA PRO A 2 -12.84 17.45 4.47
C PRO A 2 -11.92 16.91 3.35
N PRO A 3 -10.63 16.62 3.63
CA PRO A 3 -9.74 16.04 2.65
C PRO A 3 -10.26 14.67 2.20
N GLY A 4 -10.29 14.44 0.88
CA GLY A 4 -10.69 13.15 0.31
C GLY A 4 -9.75 12.01 0.73
N PRO A 5 -10.19 10.75 0.65
CA PRO A 5 -9.48 9.58 1.17
C PRO A 5 -8.07 9.41 0.58
N PHE A 6 -7.88 9.82 -0.68
CA PHE A 6 -6.56 9.82 -1.32
C PHE A 6 -5.57 10.82 -0.70
N LYS A 7 -6.03 12.04 -0.34
CA LYS A 7 -5.17 13.04 0.32
C LYS A 7 -4.80 12.60 1.73
N LEU A 8 -5.77 12.00 2.44
CA LEU A 8 -5.52 11.38 3.75
C LEU A 8 -4.51 10.24 3.64
N LEU A 9 -4.63 9.37 2.63
CA LEU A 9 -3.68 8.29 2.38
C LEU A 9 -2.26 8.83 2.19
N ILE A 10 -2.07 9.84 1.34
CA ILE A 10 -0.75 10.46 1.15
C ILE A 10 -0.20 11.01 2.47
N GLY A 11 -1.02 11.72 3.24
CA GLY A 11 -0.62 12.24 4.54
C GLY A 11 -0.19 11.14 5.52
N VAL A 12 -0.93 10.03 5.56
CA VAL A 12 -0.61 8.87 6.41
C VAL A 12 0.67 8.17 5.95
N LEU A 13 0.87 8.02 4.64
CA LEU A 13 2.10 7.42 4.09
C LEU A 13 3.33 8.28 4.40
N LEU A 14 3.24 9.60 4.22
CA LEU A 14 4.32 10.54 4.57
C LEU A 14 4.63 10.50 6.06
N LEU A 15 3.59 10.48 6.91
CA LEU A 15 3.76 10.35 8.35
C LEU A 15 4.43 9.01 8.71
N SER A 16 4.05 7.91 8.06
CA SER A 16 4.67 6.60 8.29
C SER A 16 6.15 6.60 7.90
N VAL A 17 6.51 7.23 6.79
CA VAL A 17 7.91 7.41 6.38
C VAL A 17 8.68 8.26 7.40
N ALA A 18 8.10 9.36 7.87
CA ALA A 18 8.73 10.22 8.88
C ALA A 18 8.98 9.47 10.20
N ILE A 19 7.99 8.72 10.69
CA ILE A 19 8.11 7.89 11.90
C ILE A 19 9.25 6.87 11.75
N ARG A 20 9.33 6.21 10.60
CA ARG A 20 10.39 5.22 10.33
C ARG A 20 11.76 5.87 10.21
N GLY A 21 11.86 7.01 9.53
CA GLY A 21 13.09 7.78 9.44
C GLY A 21 13.60 8.20 10.82
N LEU A 22 12.70 8.71 11.66
CA LEU A 22 13.01 9.05 13.05
C LEU A 22 13.45 7.82 13.85
N LYS A 23 12.74 6.69 13.74
CA LYS A 23 13.12 5.41 14.36
C LYS A 23 14.53 4.95 13.93
N TRP A 24 14.90 5.17 12.67
CA TRP A 24 16.21 4.78 12.16
C TRP A 24 17.33 5.65 12.72
N ILE A 25 17.06 6.95 12.90
CA ILE A 25 18.03 7.94 13.42
C ILE A 25 18.16 7.86 14.94
N SER A 26 17.09 7.53 15.67
CA SER A 26 17.05 7.51 17.14
C SER A 26 17.77 6.32 17.79
N GLY A 27 18.30 5.37 17.01
CA GLY A 27 19.10 4.26 17.50
C GLY A 27 18.28 3.14 18.15
N VAL A 28 18.98 2.22 18.84
CA VAL A 28 18.41 0.96 19.36
C VAL A 28 17.85 1.11 20.78
N ASP A 29 17.73 2.34 21.30
CA ASP A 29 17.27 2.58 22.68
C ASP A 29 15.85 2.00 22.88
N PRO A 30 15.66 1.02 23.78
CA PRO A 30 14.38 0.36 24.02
C PRO A 30 13.25 1.33 24.41
N TYR A 31 13.58 2.40 25.15
CA TYR A 31 12.60 3.36 25.67
C TYR A 31 12.06 4.29 24.58
N VAL A 32 12.81 4.45 23.50
CA VAL A 32 12.44 5.27 22.34
C VAL A 32 11.84 4.41 21.22
N ARG A 33 12.35 3.17 21.05
CA ARG A 33 11.95 2.25 19.99
C ARG A 33 10.51 1.76 20.13
N GLY A 34 10.07 1.41 21.34
CA GLY A 34 8.72 0.90 21.57
C GLY A 34 7.60 1.84 21.10
N PRO A 35 7.58 3.12 21.51
CA PRO A 35 6.60 4.10 21.03
C PRO A 35 6.60 4.28 19.51
N PHE A 36 7.79 4.28 18.88
CA PHE A 36 7.90 4.39 17.42
C PHE A 36 7.38 3.15 16.69
N ASP A 37 7.54 1.95 17.27
CA ASP A 37 6.98 0.72 16.71
C ASP A 37 5.45 0.75 16.73
N TRP A 38 4.84 1.15 17.85
CA TRP A 38 3.39 1.34 17.91
C TRP A 38 2.88 2.41 16.94
N ALA A 39 3.57 3.55 16.84
CA ALA A 39 3.22 4.60 15.90
C ALA A 39 3.34 4.13 14.44
N ALA A 40 4.38 3.35 14.12
CA ALA A 40 4.56 2.76 12.80
C ALA A 40 3.47 1.73 12.49
N LEU A 41 3.05 0.92 13.47
CA LEU A 41 1.97 -0.06 13.34
C LEU A 41 0.64 0.64 13.03
N VAL A 42 0.26 1.63 13.84
CA VAL A 42 -1.01 2.37 13.69
C VAL A 42 -1.05 3.11 12.35
N THR A 43 0.03 3.80 11.98
CA THR A 43 0.08 4.50 10.68
C THR A 43 0.06 3.56 9.49
N SER A 44 0.75 2.41 9.58
CA SER A 44 0.70 1.40 8.52
C SER A 44 -0.70 0.79 8.39
N GLY A 45 -1.38 0.51 9.51
CA GLY A 45 -2.77 0.01 9.52
C GLY A 45 -3.75 1.01 8.92
N LEU A 46 -3.64 2.30 9.27
CA LEU A 46 -4.42 3.37 8.66
C LEU A 46 -4.15 3.49 7.15
N GLY A 47 -2.88 3.45 6.74
CA GLY A 47 -2.48 3.48 5.34
C GLY A 47 -3.06 2.32 4.55
N MET A 48 -3.03 1.11 5.12
CA MET A 48 -3.62 -0.10 4.55
C MET A 48 -5.13 0.04 4.34
N ALA A 49 -5.86 0.48 5.38
CA ALA A 49 -7.31 0.64 5.32
C ALA A 49 -7.74 1.71 4.29
N LEU A 50 -7.02 2.83 4.24
CA LEU A 50 -7.27 3.90 3.28
C LEU A 50 -6.96 3.44 1.85
N ALA A 51 -5.83 2.79 1.62
CA ALA A 51 -5.45 2.25 0.31
C ALA A 51 -6.48 1.22 -0.19
N LEU A 52 -6.94 0.32 0.69
CA LEU A 52 -7.99 -0.63 0.36
C LEU A 52 -9.30 0.07 -0.01
N THR A 53 -9.70 1.08 0.76
CA THR A 53 -10.93 1.84 0.51
C THR A 53 -10.88 2.51 -0.86
N VAL A 54 -9.78 3.20 -1.18
CA VAL A 54 -9.59 3.86 -2.48
C VAL A 54 -9.59 2.84 -3.62
N ALA A 55 -8.90 1.71 -3.45
CA ALA A 55 -8.88 0.64 -4.45
C ALA A 55 -10.29 0.10 -4.73
N VAL A 56 -11.02 -0.28 -3.69
CA VAL A 56 -12.38 -0.84 -3.80
C VAL A 56 -13.33 0.18 -4.41
N GLU A 57 -13.26 1.45 -4.02
CA GLU A 57 -14.10 2.51 -4.58
C GLU A 57 -13.81 2.70 -6.08
N GLY A 58 -12.54 2.70 -6.47
CA GLY A 58 -12.15 2.84 -7.87
C GLY A 58 -12.60 1.65 -8.74
N PHE A 59 -12.47 0.41 -8.25
CA PHE A 59 -13.04 -0.75 -8.95
C PHE A 59 -14.57 -0.70 -9.04
N ARG A 60 -15.25 -0.23 -7.98
CA ARG A 60 -16.71 -0.07 -7.98
C ARG A 60 -17.14 0.97 -9.01
N LYS A 61 -16.45 2.11 -9.08
CA LYS A 61 -16.68 3.17 -10.08
C LYS A 61 -16.45 2.65 -11.50
N ALA A 62 -15.35 1.93 -11.73
CA ALA A 62 -15.06 1.31 -13.02
C ALA A 62 -16.15 0.31 -13.46
N ARG A 63 -16.72 -0.47 -12.52
CA ARG A 63 -17.82 -1.39 -12.80
C ARG A 63 -19.13 -0.67 -13.14
N ARG A 64 -19.39 0.48 -12.51
CA ARG A 64 -20.59 1.30 -12.72
C ARG A 64 -20.49 2.25 -13.91
N HIS A 65 -19.35 2.25 -14.61
CA HIS A 65 -19.06 3.22 -15.67
C HIS A 65 -19.09 4.68 -15.18
N GLU A 66 -18.77 4.88 -13.90
CA GLU A 66 -18.67 6.20 -13.25
C GLU A 66 -17.23 6.72 -13.36
N TYR A 67 -16.83 7.15 -14.56
CA TYR A 67 -15.53 7.75 -14.82
C TYR A 67 -15.66 8.97 -15.74
N ASP A 68 -14.69 9.87 -15.67
CA ASP A 68 -14.68 11.13 -16.43
C ASP A 68 -14.64 10.90 -17.94
N GLU A 69 -14.98 11.92 -18.72
CA GLU A 69 -14.88 11.90 -20.16
C GLU A 69 -13.42 11.71 -20.64
N PRO A 70 -13.20 11.13 -21.83
CA PRO A 70 -11.87 11.00 -22.42
C PRO A 70 -11.21 12.37 -22.57
N ALA A 71 -9.94 12.47 -22.21
CA ALA A 71 -9.15 13.66 -22.50
C ALA A 71 -8.98 13.84 -24.02
N PRO A 72 -8.69 15.05 -24.52
CA PRO A 72 -8.45 15.26 -25.95
C PRO A 72 -7.30 14.37 -26.46
N GLY A 73 -7.58 13.54 -27.47
CA GLY A 73 -6.62 12.58 -28.03
C GLY A 73 -6.51 11.25 -27.26
N GLU A 74 -7.29 11.06 -26.20
CA GLU A 74 -7.35 9.80 -25.47
C GLU A 74 -8.34 8.81 -26.11
N ALA A 75 -8.01 7.53 -26.10
CA ALA A 75 -8.94 6.47 -26.53
C ALA A 75 -10.22 6.46 -25.67
N SER A 76 -11.33 5.97 -26.22
CA SER A 76 -12.62 5.88 -25.52
C SER A 76 -12.56 5.11 -24.19
N ASP A 77 -11.68 4.11 -24.11
CA ASP A 77 -11.44 3.30 -22.92
C ASP A 77 -10.44 3.91 -21.92
N GLY A 78 -9.81 5.04 -22.26
CA GLY A 78 -8.72 5.65 -21.49
C GLY A 78 -9.09 5.99 -20.04
N PRO A 79 -10.21 6.70 -19.77
CA PRO A 79 -10.63 7.03 -18.41
C PRO A 79 -10.83 5.80 -17.53
N ARG A 80 -11.44 4.73 -18.08
CA ARG A 80 -11.63 3.46 -17.40
C ARG A 80 -10.29 2.79 -17.09
N ASN A 81 -9.37 2.76 -18.05
CA ASN A 81 -8.04 2.17 -17.86
C ASN A 81 -7.25 2.93 -16.78
N ARG A 82 -7.27 4.27 -16.78
CA ARG A 82 -6.64 5.09 -15.72
C ARG A 82 -7.20 4.80 -14.35
N LEU A 83 -8.53 4.67 -14.23
CA LEU A 83 -9.19 4.36 -12.97
C LEU A 83 -8.82 2.95 -12.47
N LEU A 84 -8.80 1.95 -13.36
CA LEU A 84 -8.36 0.60 -13.01
C LEU A 84 -6.88 0.56 -12.61
N MET A 85 -6.03 1.31 -13.31
CA MET A 85 -4.61 1.42 -13.04
C MET A 85 -4.33 2.05 -11.68
N SER A 86 -4.99 3.16 -11.37
CA SER A 86 -4.86 3.83 -10.07
C SER A 86 -5.39 2.95 -8.93
N SER A 87 -6.51 2.25 -9.15
CA SER A 87 -7.07 1.29 -8.18
C SER A 87 -6.13 0.11 -7.92
N GLY A 88 -5.53 -0.44 -8.99
CA GLY A 88 -4.52 -1.50 -8.90
C GLY A 88 -3.26 -1.04 -8.17
N ALA A 89 -2.78 0.17 -8.43
CA ALA A 89 -1.66 0.75 -7.70
C ALA A 89 -1.96 0.89 -6.19
N MET A 90 -3.21 1.24 -5.82
CA MET A 90 -3.61 1.29 -4.41
C MET A 90 -3.63 -0.10 -3.74
N LEU A 91 -3.93 -1.17 -4.48
CA LEU A 91 -3.78 -2.54 -3.95
C LEU A 91 -2.31 -2.88 -3.66
N VAL A 92 -1.37 -2.40 -4.49
CA VAL A 92 0.06 -2.57 -4.22
C VAL A 92 0.47 -1.83 -2.94
N VAL A 93 -0.01 -0.60 -2.75
CA VAL A 93 0.23 0.17 -1.51
C VAL A 93 -0.35 -0.55 -0.29
N MET A 94 -1.55 -1.11 -0.42
CA MET A 94 -2.19 -1.90 0.64
C MET A 94 -1.37 -3.15 0.99
N ALA A 95 -0.89 -3.89 -0.01
CA ALA A 95 -0.05 -5.06 0.20
C ALA A 95 1.31 -4.70 0.84
N ALA A 96 1.92 -3.58 0.45
CA ALA A 96 3.16 -3.08 1.03
C ALA A 96 3.01 -2.67 2.50
N THR A 97 1.92 -1.96 2.82
CA THR A 97 1.61 -1.59 4.20
C THR A 97 1.33 -2.82 5.07
N LEU A 98 0.59 -3.81 4.54
CA LEU A 98 0.34 -5.09 5.21
C LEU A 98 1.65 -5.88 5.45
N SER A 99 2.50 -6.01 4.44
CA SER A 99 3.79 -6.69 4.56
C SER A 99 4.65 -6.05 5.64
N SER A 100 4.65 -4.71 5.68
CA SER A 100 5.40 -4.01 6.71
C SER A 100 4.83 -4.17 8.12
N ILE A 101 3.51 -4.33 8.28
CA ILE A 101 2.89 -4.66 9.57
C ILE A 101 3.41 -6.02 10.03
N PHE A 102 3.38 -7.03 9.16
CA PHE A 102 3.87 -8.37 9.52
C PHE A 102 5.35 -8.40 9.84
N SER A 103 6.20 -7.70 9.08
CA SER A 103 7.63 -7.60 9.40
C SER A 103 7.88 -6.94 10.76
N LEU A 104 7.10 -5.90 11.09
CA LEU A 104 7.22 -5.23 12.38
C LEU A 104 6.82 -6.17 13.52
N LEU A 105 5.67 -6.86 13.38
CA LEU A 105 5.18 -7.81 14.38
C LEU A 105 6.16 -8.97 14.58
N ALA A 106 6.67 -9.57 13.50
CA ALA A 106 7.68 -10.62 13.56
C ALA A 106 8.95 -10.14 14.29
N SER A 107 9.41 -8.91 14.04
CA SER A 107 10.58 -8.37 14.74
C SER A 107 10.40 -8.12 16.24
N THR A 108 9.15 -8.18 16.72
CA THR A 108 8.78 -7.92 18.12
C THR A 108 8.22 -9.14 18.86
N ASP A 109 8.04 -10.28 18.19
CA ASP A 109 7.42 -11.47 18.78
C ASP A 109 8.37 -12.24 19.73
N GLY A 110 9.66 -11.88 19.74
CA GLY A 110 10.67 -12.52 20.58
C GLY A 110 10.98 -13.96 20.18
N GLY A 111 10.56 -14.38 18.98
CA GLY A 111 10.81 -15.69 18.40
C GLY A 111 12.29 -15.97 18.16
N ASP A 112 12.63 -17.25 18.04
CA ASP A 112 13.99 -17.67 17.75
C ASP A 112 14.40 -17.18 16.34
N PRO A 113 15.44 -16.32 16.22
CA PRO A 113 15.86 -15.73 14.96
C PRO A 113 16.38 -16.73 13.93
N TYR A 114 16.63 -17.99 14.33
CA TYR A 114 17.04 -19.06 13.43
C TYR A 114 15.87 -19.92 12.92
N THR A 115 14.63 -19.61 13.34
CA THR A 115 13.43 -20.34 12.96
C THR A 115 12.42 -19.40 12.31
N THR A 116 11.71 -19.87 11.28
CA THR A 116 10.69 -19.07 10.59
C THR A 116 9.34 -19.23 11.30
N GLY A 117 8.86 -18.15 11.90
CA GLY A 117 7.57 -18.10 12.58
C GLY A 117 6.39 -17.87 11.62
N PRO A 118 5.14 -18.04 12.10
CA PRO A 118 3.95 -17.77 11.30
C PRO A 118 3.88 -16.34 10.75
N LEU A 119 4.38 -15.35 11.49
CA LEU A 119 4.42 -13.95 11.06
C LEU A 119 5.43 -13.69 9.93
N ASP A 120 6.55 -14.41 9.93
CA ASP A 120 7.52 -14.35 8.83
C ASP A 120 6.91 -14.88 7.54
N TRP A 121 6.20 -16.02 7.62
CA TRP A 121 5.47 -16.56 6.48
C TRP A 121 4.40 -15.59 5.95
N ALA A 122 3.67 -14.91 6.83
CA ALA A 122 2.69 -13.89 6.44
C ALA A 122 3.36 -12.66 5.78
N SER A 123 4.53 -12.24 6.28
CA SER A 123 5.34 -11.18 5.67
C SER A 123 5.83 -11.58 4.27
N TRP A 124 6.31 -12.81 4.08
CA TRP A 124 6.75 -13.30 2.78
C TRP A 124 5.59 -13.47 1.80
N ALA A 125 4.45 -14.00 2.24
CA ALA A 125 3.26 -14.13 1.41
C ALA A 125 2.76 -12.77 0.91
N SER A 126 2.74 -11.76 1.79
CA SER A 126 2.38 -10.40 1.41
C SER A 126 3.41 -9.75 0.48
N MET A 127 4.72 -10.00 0.65
CA MET A 127 5.73 -9.61 -0.33
C MET A 127 5.49 -10.26 -1.70
N GLY A 128 5.18 -11.56 -1.73
CA GLY A 128 4.82 -12.27 -2.95
C GLY A 128 3.61 -11.63 -3.65
N LEU A 129 2.60 -11.22 -2.88
CA LEU A 129 1.43 -10.53 -3.41
C LEU A 129 1.77 -9.17 -4.03
N ILE A 130 2.74 -8.44 -3.47
CA ILE A 130 3.27 -7.20 -4.07
C ILE A 130 3.87 -7.50 -5.45
N PHE A 131 4.77 -8.49 -5.54
CA PHE A 131 5.41 -8.85 -6.81
C PHE A 131 4.39 -9.29 -7.86
N VAL A 132 3.46 -10.18 -7.50
CA VAL A 132 2.39 -10.64 -8.40
C VAL A 132 1.55 -9.45 -8.88
N SER A 133 1.19 -8.54 -7.99
CA SER A 133 0.39 -7.35 -8.33
C SER A 133 1.13 -6.40 -9.27
N ILE A 134 2.43 -6.19 -9.03
CA ILE A 134 3.29 -5.36 -9.90
C ILE A 134 3.45 -6.02 -11.27
N PHE A 135 3.73 -7.31 -11.33
CA PHE A 135 3.85 -8.03 -12.61
C PHE A 135 2.53 -8.03 -13.38
N ALA A 136 1.39 -8.20 -12.71
CA ALA A 136 0.08 -8.08 -13.33
C ALA A 136 -0.16 -6.68 -13.89
N LEU A 137 0.21 -5.62 -13.16
CA LEU A 137 0.13 -4.23 -13.64
C LEU A 137 1.06 -3.99 -14.84
N ILE A 138 2.30 -4.46 -14.80
CA ILE A 138 3.26 -4.33 -15.90
C ILE A 138 2.76 -5.09 -17.14
N ALA A 139 2.31 -6.34 -16.97
CA ALA A 139 1.76 -7.15 -18.06
C ALA A 139 0.50 -6.49 -18.65
N TRP A 140 -0.35 -5.89 -17.81
CA TRP A 140 -1.50 -5.11 -18.26
C TRP A 140 -1.08 -3.89 -19.09
N ILE A 141 -0.11 -3.10 -18.60
CA ILE A 141 0.43 -1.95 -19.36
C ILE A 141 0.99 -2.42 -20.71
N ALA A 142 1.79 -3.49 -20.69
CA ALA A 142 2.41 -4.04 -21.90
C ALA A 142 1.37 -4.55 -22.90
N HIS A 143 0.29 -5.19 -22.44
CA HIS A 143 -0.82 -5.63 -23.29
C HIS A 143 -1.63 -4.46 -23.85
N LYS A 144 -1.92 -3.43 -23.04
CA LYS A 144 -2.72 -2.27 -23.47
C LYS A 144 -1.93 -1.32 -24.38
N GLY A 145 -0.62 -1.48 -24.46
CA GLY A 145 0.27 -0.71 -25.32
C GLY A 145 0.61 0.65 -24.70
N LEU A 146 1.91 0.93 -24.61
CA LEU A 146 2.39 2.29 -24.83
C LEU A 146 2.19 2.57 -26.34
N MET A 147 0.96 2.86 -26.74
CA MET A 147 0.59 3.37 -28.06
C MET A 147 -0.34 4.56 -27.89
#